data_AF-A0A1N7DFZ6-F1
#
_entry.id   AF-A0A1N7DFZ6-F1
#
_cell.length_a   1.000
_cell.length_b   1.000
_cell.length_c   1.000
_cell.angle_alpha   90.00
_cell.angle_beta   90.00
_cell.angle_gamma   90.00
#
_symmetry.space_group_name_H-M   'P 1'
#
loop_
_entity.id
_entity.type
_entity.pdbx_description
1 polymer ?
#
loop_
_entity_poly.entity_id
_entity_poly.type
_entity_poly.pdbx_seq_one_letter_code
_entity_poly.pdbx_strand_id
1 'polypeptide(L)' 'MSKQFSKSLFEYICDYEAQLKTVFYFSFAVLMFSLFSLLKLEPGTATYIVTVFNIVGLSVLSLFSGFVVFKCR' A
#
# COMPACT_ATOMS: atom_id res chain seq x y z
N MET A 1 -17.22 28.35 21.81
CA MET A 1 -17.01 28.19 20.36
C MET A 1 -15.53 27.88 20.13
N SER A 2 -15.20 26.94 19.24
CA SER A 2 -13.84 26.48 18.86
C SER A 2 -13.22 25.31 19.68
N LYS A 3 -13.81 24.12 19.59
CA LYS A 3 -13.13 22.81 19.78
C LYS A 3 -13.09 22.03 18.44
N GLN A 4 -13.02 22.76 17.32
CA GLN A 4 -13.37 22.22 16.01
C GLN A 4 -12.17 22.07 15.05
N PHE A 5 -10.95 22.38 15.49
CA PHE A 5 -9.77 22.45 14.60
C PHE A 5 -8.59 21.55 14.98
N SER A 6 -8.85 20.48 15.75
CA SER A 6 -7.86 19.43 15.99
C SER A 6 -8.52 18.05 15.99
N LYS A 7 -9.32 17.73 14.95
CA LYS A 7 -9.32 16.32 14.53
C LYS A 7 -7.90 16.07 14.03
N SER A 8 -7.13 15.29 14.77
CA SER A 8 -5.78 14.94 14.33
C SER A 8 -5.89 14.31 12.94
N LEU A 9 -4.99 14.59 12.01
CA LEU A 9 -5.00 13.97 10.67
C LEU A 9 -5.16 12.44 10.76
N PHE A 10 -4.64 11.85 11.83
CA PHE A 10 -4.85 10.44 12.18
C PHE A 10 -6.31 10.05 12.39
N GLU A 11 -7.11 10.82 13.14
CA GLU A 11 -8.55 10.52 13.33
C GLU A 11 -9.32 10.56 12.01
N TYR A 12 -8.98 11.51 11.12
CA TYR A 12 -9.59 11.56 9.79
C TYR A 12 -9.20 10.35 8.95
N ILE A 13 -7.92 9.95 8.99
CA ILE A 13 -7.42 8.78 8.26
C ILE A 13 -8.00 7.47 8.81
N CYS A 14 -8.22 7.36 10.12
CA CYS A 14 -8.83 6.18 10.73
C CYS A 14 -10.31 6.01 10.37
N ASP A 15 -11.04 7.10 10.06
CA ASP A 15 -12.41 7.00 9.54
C ASP A 15 -12.47 6.20 8.22
N TYR A 16 -11.37 6.23 7.45
CA TYR A 16 -11.19 5.49 6.20
C TYR A 16 -10.47 4.14 6.38
N GLU A 17 -10.32 3.63 7.61
CA GLU A 17 -9.60 2.37 7.88
C GLU A 17 -10.11 1.20 7.03
N ALA A 18 -11.43 1.06 6.86
CA ALA A 18 -12.02 -0.01 6.05
C ALA A 18 -11.61 0.07 4.57
N GLN A 19 -11.52 1.28 4.02
CA GLN A 19 -11.06 1.51 2.64
C GLN A 19 -9.55 1.25 2.53
N LEU A 20 -8.76 1.73 3.50
CA LEU A 20 -7.32 1.49 3.57
C LEU A 20 -6.96 0.01 3.74
N LYS A 21 -7.76 -0.75 4.50
CA LYS A 21 -7.64 -2.22 4.58
C LYS A 21 -7.86 -2.88 3.22
N THR A 22 -8.89 -2.45 2.49
CA THR A 22 -9.18 -3.00 1.15
C THR A 22 -8.03 -2.69 0.18
N VAL A 23 -7.53 -1.46 0.19
CA VAL A 23 -6.35 -1.05 -0.59
C VAL A 23 -5.11 -1.85 -0.19
N PHE A 24 -4.90 -2.09 1.10
CA PHE A 24 -3.80 -2.92 1.60
C PHE A 24 -3.88 -4.34 1.08
N TYR A 25 -5.03 -5.03 1.23
CA TYR A 25 -5.21 -6.39 0.74
C TYR A 25 -5.03 -6.50 -0.78
N PHE A 26 -5.61 -5.55 -1.53
CA PHE A 26 -5.47 -5.52 -2.98
C PHE A 26 -4.02 -5.30 -3.40
N SER A 27 -3.35 -4.30 -2.82
CA SER A 27 -1.95 -4.00 -3.12
C SER A 27 -1.03 -5.16 -2.74
N PHE A 28 -1.31 -5.83 -1.63
CA PHE A 28 -0.58 -7.02 -1.19
C PHE A 28 -0.77 -8.20 -2.14
N ALA A 29 -2.00 -8.45 -2.60
CA ALA A 29 -2.28 -9.50 -3.58
C ALA A 29 -1.55 -9.24 -4.92
N VAL A 30 -1.60 -8.00 -5.41
CA VAL A 30 -0.88 -7.60 -6.63
C VAL A 30 0.63 -7.68 -6.45
N LEU A 31 1.15 -7.34 -5.27
CA LEU A 31 2.57 -7.46 -4.96
C LEU A 31 3.03 -8.92 -4.97
N MET A 32 2.27 -9.82 -4.34
CA MET A 32 2.55 -11.26 -4.38
C MET A 32 2.51 -11.79 -5.82
N PHE A 33 1.49 -11.40 -6.60
CA PHE A 33 1.41 -11.78 -8.01
C PHE A 33 2.59 -11.25 -8.83
N SER A 34 3.05 -10.02 -8.54
CA SER A 34 4.20 -9.42 -9.22
C SER A 34 5.50 -10.14 -8.87
N LEU A 35 5.68 -10.55 -7.60
CA LEU A 35 6.82 -11.38 -7.18
C LEU A 35 6.82 -12.75 -7.87
N PHE A 36 5.66 -13.41 -7.96
CA PHE A 36 5.52 -14.67 -8.70
C PHE A 36 5.83 -14.50 -10.19
N SER A 37 5.41 -13.38 -10.78
CA SER A 37 5.69 -13.08 -12.19
C SER A 37 7.17 -12.88 -12.41
N LEU A 38 7.87 -12.21 -11.48
CA LEU A 38 9.30 -11.91 -11.59
C LEU A 38 10.17 -13.17 -11.71
N LEU A 39 9.74 -14.30 -11.13
CA LEU A 39 10.43 -15.60 -11.27
C LEU A 39 10.42 -16.17 -12.69
N LYS A 40 9.50 -15.71 -13.55
CA LYS A 40 9.37 -16.14 -14.95
C LYS A 40 9.88 -15.10 -15.94
N LEU A 41 10.23 -13.90 -15.49
CA LEU A 41 10.70 -12.84 -16.37
C LEU A 41 12.21 -12.91 -16.57
N GLU A 42 12.64 -12.81 -17.83
CA GLU A 42 14.05 -12.72 -18.16
C GLU A 42 14.63 -11.36 -17.73
N PRO A 43 15.75 -11.37 -16.97
CA PRO A 43 16.40 -10.14 -16.52
C PRO A 43 16.98 -9.38 -17.72
N GLY A 44 16.81 -8.06 -17.72
CA GLY A 44 17.29 -7.17 -18.79
C GLY A 44 16.23 -6.76 -19.81
N THR A 45 15.01 -7.31 -19.71
CA THR A 45 13.86 -6.83 -20.50
C THR A 45 13.22 -5.58 -19.89
N ALA A 46 12.58 -4.74 -20.70
CA ALA A 46 11.83 -3.57 -20.21
C ALA A 46 10.74 -3.99 -19.20
N THR A 47 10.08 -5.13 -19.44
CA THR A 47 9.06 -5.70 -18.56
C THR A 47 9.62 -6.05 -17.18
N TYR A 48 10.85 -6.55 -17.10
CA TYR A 48 11.51 -6.86 -15.82
C TYR A 48 11.69 -5.58 -14.99
N ILE A 49 12.21 -4.52 -15.60
CA ILE A 49 12.44 -3.22 -14.93
C ILE A 49 11.12 -2.66 -14.40
N VAL A 50 10.07 -2.63 -15.23
CA VAL A 50 8.74 -2.13 -14.82
C VAL A 50 8.18 -2.97 -13.66
N THR A 51 8.34 -4.29 -13.71
CA THR A 51 7.87 -5.18 -12.64
C THR A 51 8.59 -4.92 -11.33
N VAL A 52 9.92 -4.72 -11.37
CA VAL A 52 10.71 -4.35 -10.19
C VAL A 52 10.24 -3.03 -9.59
N PHE A 53 10.07 -1.99 -10.41
CA PHE A 53 9.58 -0.69 -9.93
C PHE A 53 8.16 -0.79 -9.34
N ASN A 54 7.30 -1.61 -9.95
CA ASN A 54 5.96 -1.83 -9.44
C ASN A 54 5.97 -2.54 -8.08
N ILE A 55 6.84 -3.54 -7.89
CA ILE A 55 7.03 -4.21 -6.60
C ILE A 55 7.52 -3.22 -5.54
N VAL A 56 8.51 -2.38 -5.88
CA VAL A 56 9.01 -1.36 -4.95
C VAL A 56 7.89 -0.39 -4.57
N GLY A 57 7.15 0.15 -5.54
CA GLY A 57 6.03 1.05 -5.28
C GLY A 57 4.94 0.42 -4.41
N LEU A 58 4.50 -0.80 -4.75
CA LEU A 58 3.51 -1.56 -4.00
C LEU A 58 4.00 -1.95 -2.60
N SER A 59 5.30 -2.18 -2.42
CA SER A 59 5.87 -2.48 -1.10
C SER A 59 5.77 -1.29 -0.17
N VAL A 60 6.10 -0.09 -0.66
CA VAL A 60 5.95 1.15 0.12
C VAL A 60 4.48 1.43 0.42
N LEU A 61 3.61 1.26 -0.58
CA LEU A 61 2.18 1.50 -0.43
C LEU A 61 1.54 0.54 0.59
N SER A 62 1.89 -0.74 0.53
CA SER A 62 1.42 -1.76 1.48
C SER A 62 1.96 -1.54 2.88
N LEU A 63 3.25 -1.19 3.03
CA LEU A 63 3.81 -0.84 4.35
C LEU A 63 3.13 0.38 4.96
N PHE A 64 2.91 1.44 4.17
CA PHE A 64 2.27 2.65 4.65
C PHE A 64 0.81 2.41 5.04
N SER A 65 0.03 1.77 4.17
CA SER A 65 -1.37 1.44 4.46
C SER A 65 -1.50 0.46 5.63
N GLY A 66 -0.64 -0.55 5.71
CA GLY A 66 -0.59 -1.49 6.84
C GLY A 66 -0.21 -0.82 8.15
N PHE A 67 0.76 0.11 8.14
CA PHE A 67 1.15 0.88 9.32
C PHE A 67 0.02 1.78 9.83
N VAL A 68 -0.67 2.47 8.91
CA VAL A 68 -1.82 3.31 9.24
C VAL A 68 -2.95 2.46 9.85
N VAL A 69 -3.28 1.33 9.24
CA VAL A 69 -4.29 0.40 9.78
C VAL A 69 -3.87 -0.14 11.16
N PHE A 70 -2.60 -0.47 11.36
CA PHE A 70 -2.09 -0.93 12.65
C PHE A 70 -2.19 0.14 13.74
N LYS A 71 -1.95 1.41 13.39
CA LYS A 71 -2.06 2.56 14.30
C LYS A 71 -3.51 2.96 14.62
N CYS A 72 -4.43 2.71 13.69
CA CYS A 72 -5.85 3.04 13.82
C CYS A 72 -6.69 1.97 14.54
N ARG A 73 -6.16 0.75 14.64
CA ARG A 73 -6.75 -0.38 15.36
C ARG A 73 -6.48 -0.30 16.86
#